data_AF-A0A8H4ZKR8-F1
#
_entry.id   AF-A0A8H4ZKR8-F1
#
_cell.length_a   1.000
_cell.length_b   1.000
_cell.length_c   1.000
_cell.angle_alpha   90.00
_cell.angle_beta   90.00
_cell.angle_gamma   90.00
#
_symmetry.space_group_name_H-M   'P 1'
#
loop_
_entity.id
_entity.type
_entity.pdbx_description
1 polymer ?
#
loop_
_entity_poly.entity_id
_entity_poly.type
_entity_poly.pdbx_seq_one_letter_code
_entity_poly.pdbx_strand_id
1 'polypeptide(L)'
;MSEDSNMKPCALLFGDAGTMIAATLSLGLRTKIKTEVGTVVPPSADPYFGFHLTVRRDRRQLVSEGEGKGVCFACDPSLDKPALADYRITVKFPRGGVSCDYLPVPEAVQAKFPTVQNWQGFTYRLVRLQSPWIVIQGYQQEYYNSTDPKLAQWVQHDKEINGVSLLDVLHQHNFYFVVDMDIGSCREVMRDEGLPPRFTYGYPKQPTNAEEMEDLVDENQGGAFAPCYAGVYPFHIEHRFC
;
A
#
# COMPACT_ATOMS: atom_id res chain seq x y z
N MET A 1 16.60 -10.58 0.12
CA MET A 1 16.64 -9.61 -1.01
C MET A 1 15.70 -8.47 -0.68
N SER A 2 16.11 -7.21 -0.94
CA SER A 2 15.30 -6.04 -0.61
C SER A 2 14.14 -5.89 -1.61
N GLU A 3 12.97 -5.47 -1.12
CA GLU A 3 11.88 -4.97 -1.95
C GLU A 3 12.35 -3.69 -2.67
N ASP A 4 12.28 -3.66 -3.99
CA ASP A 4 12.49 -2.43 -4.76
C ASP A 4 11.16 -1.68 -4.83
N SER A 5 11.08 -0.59 -4.06
CA SER A 5 9.87 0.22 -3.91
C SER A 5 10.13 1.66 -4.35
N ASN A 6 9.28 2.14 -5.24
CA ASN A 6 9.21 3.54 -5.65
C ASN A 6 8.00 4.26 -5.04
N MET A 7 7.53 3.77 -3.89
CA MET A 7 6.51 4.44 -3.09
C MET A 7 7.00 5.83 -2.69
N LYS A 8 6.18 6.85 -2.93
CA LYS A 8 6.46 8.23 -2.52
C LYS A 8 5.40 8.74 -1.56
N PRO A 9 5.81 9.52 -0.55
CA PRO A 9 4.89 10.30 0.27
C PRO A 9 3.88 11.08 -0.58
N CYS A 10 2.61 10.98 -0.20
CA CYS A 10 1.56 11.76 -0.84
C CYS A 10 0.48 12.18 0.17
N ALA A 11 -0.48 12.96 -0.32
CA ALA A 11 -1.80 13.09 0.29
C ALA A 11 -2.84 12.43 -0.62
N LEU A 12 -3.85 11.84 0.01
CA LEU A 12 -5.01 11.24 -0.65
C LEU A 12 -6.24 12.09 -0.33
N LEU A 13 -6.96 12.49 -1.38
CA LEU A 13 -8.19 13.24 -1.31
C LEU A 13 -9.36 12.34 -1.71
N PHE A 14 -10.50 12.52 -1.04
CA PHE A 14 -11.77 11.92 -1.41
C PHE A 14 -12.52 12.88 -2.32
N GLY A 15 -12.67 12.50 -3.59
CA GLY A 15 -13.19 13.37 -4.64
C GLY A 15 -12.20 14.43 -5.16
N ASP A 16 -12.57 15.07 -6.27
CA ASP A 16 -11.77 16.13 -6.89
C ASP A 16 -11.72 17.36 -5.97
N ALA A 17 -10.51 17.78 -5.61
CA ALA A 17 -10.24 18.78 -4.57
C ALA A 17 -11.05 18.60 -3.27
N GLY A 18 -11.49 17.39 -2.95
CA GLY A 18 -12.43 17.12 -1.85
C GLY A 18 -11.74 16.92 -0.50
N THR A 19 -12.37 16.14 0.39
CA THR A 19 -11.89 15.96 1.77
C THR A 19 -10.54 15.26 1.79
N MET A 20 -9.59 15.77 2.57
CA MET A 20 -8.30 15.11 2.75
C MET A 20 -8.42 13.96 3.73
N ILE A 21 -8.05 12.77 3.28
CA ILE A 21 -8.16 11.52 4.03
C ILE A 21 -6.87 11.20 4.76
N ALA A 22 -5.76 11.27 4.02
CA ALA A 22 -4.43 10.95 4.52
C ALA A 22 -3.41 11.91 3.91
N ALA A 23 -2.33 12.15 4.63
CA ALA A 23 -1.19 12.91 4.16
C ALA A 23 0.08 12.40 4.85
N THR A 24 1.22 12.63 4.22
CA THR A 24 2.51 12.37 4.85
C THR A 24 3.13 13.68 5.31
N LEU A 25 3.91 13.63 6.39
CA LEU A 25 4.50 14.79 7.06
C LEU A 25 5.30 15.72 6.14
N SER A 26 5.85 15.23 5.03
CA SER A 26 6.56 16.05 4.04
C SER A 26 5.66 17.09 3.37
N LEU A 27 4.34 16.87 3.35
CA LEU A 27 3.34 17.84 2.91
C LEU A 27 2.99 18.88 3.99
N GLY A 28 3.74 18.90 5.10
CA GLY A 28 3.59 19.84 6.21
C GLY A 28 2.32 19.65 7.05
N LEU A 29 1.63 18.52 6.86
CA LEU A 29 0.43 18.18 7.60
C LEU A 29 0.69 17.03 8.56
N ARG A 30 0.18 17.17 9.78
CA ARG A 30 0.17 16.11 10.79
C ARG A 30 -1.16 15.37 10.74
N THR A 31 -1.36 14.53 9.72
CA THR A 31 -2.47 13.59 9.71
C THR A 31 -2.13 12.33 10.50
N LYS A 32 -3.17 11.66 11.00
CA LYS A 32 -3.04 10.39 11.74
C LYS A 32 -2.79 9.21 10.82
N ILE A 33 -3.21 9.33 9.56
CA ILE A 33 -3.08 8.35 8.50
C ILE A 33 -1.99 8.86 7.56
N LYS A 34 -0.94 8.06 7.37
CA LYS A 34 0.08 8.27 6.36
C LYS A 34 -0.33 7.61 5.06
N THR A 35 0.09 8.18 3.94
CA THR A 35 -0.15 7.56 2.65
C THR A 35 1.03 7.74 1.70
N GLU A 36 1.24 6.69 0.92
CA GLU A 36 2.27 6.61 -0.10
C GLU A 36 1.67 6.02 -1.36
N VAL A 37 2.12 6.47 -2.53
CA VAL A 37 1.66 5.98 -3.83
C VAL A 37 2.86 5.73 -4.72
N GLY A 38 2.82 4.68 -5.54
CA GLY A 38 3.93 4.33 -6.40
C GLY A 38 3.89 2.88 -6.85
N THR A 39 5.01 2.42 -7.37
CA THR A 39 5.20 1.04 -7.82
C THR A 39 6.03 0.24 -6.81
N VAL A 40 5.76 -1.06 -6.74
CA VAL A 40 6.50 -2.02 -5.91
C VAL A 40 6.84 -3.24 -6.76
N VAL A 41 8.09 -3.67 -6.71
CA VAL A 41 8.60 -4.88 -7.34
C VAL A 41 9.02 -5.84 -6.23
N PRO A 42 8.10 -6.67 -5.72
CA PRO A 42 8.43 -7.65 -4.70
C PRO A 42 9.23 -8.81 -5.33
N PRO A 43 10.12 -9.47 -4.56
CA PRO A 43 11.02 -10.51 -5.09
C PRO A 43 10.30 -11.78 -5.58
N SER A 44 9.11 -12.08 -5.02
CA SER A 44 8.39 -13.35 -5.25
C SER A 44 6.90 -13.14 -5.54
N ALA A 45 6.53 -11.98 -6.05
CA ALA A 45 5.13 -11.67 -6.36
C ALA A 45 5.03 -10.70 -7.53
N ASP A 46 3.81 -10.54 -8.05
CA ASP A 46 3.57 -9.61 -9.15
C ASP A 46 3.93 -8.18 -8.76
N PRO A 47 4.73 -7.47 -9.58
CA PRO A 47 4.90 -6.04 -9.47
C PRO A 47 3.57 -5.34 -9.60
N TYR A 48 3.36 -4.28 -8.83
CA TYR A 48 2.09 -3.55 -8.83
C TYR A 48 2.30 -2.04 -8.74
N PHE A 49 1.36 -1.31 -9.34
CA PHE A 49 1.12 0.10 -9.08
C PHE A 49 -0.03 0.23 -8.07
N GLY A 50 0.13 1.06 -7.06
CA GLY A 50 -0.85 1.14 -5.98
C GLY A 50 -0.55 2.22 -4.96
N PHE A 51 -1.28 2.19 -3.85
CA PHE A 51 -1.05 3.06 -2.71
C PHE A 51 -1.21 2.31 -1.39
N HIS A 52 -0.62 2.88 -0.35
CA HIS A 52 -0.71 2.38 1.02
C HIS A 52 -1.37 3.41 1.92
N LEU A 53 -2.17 2.91 2.87
CA LEU A 53 -2.63 3.68 4.02
C LEU A 53 -2.03 3.06 5.26
N THR A 54 -1.26 3.85 6.00
CA THR A 54 -0.58 3.39 7.21
C THR A 54 -1.09 4.16 8.41
N VAL A 55 -1.65 3.44 9.37
CA VAL A 55 -2.15 3.96 10.63
C VAL A 55 -1.23 3.51 11.75
N ARG A 56 -0.70 4.49 12.50
CA ARG A 56 0.16 4.18 13.63
C ARG A 56 -0.60 3.45 14.73
N ARG A 57 0.04 2.44 15.30
CA ARG A 57 -0.39 1.86 16.58
C ARG A 57 0.11 2.73 17.74
N ASP A 58 -0.34 2.41 18.95
CA ASP A 58 0.17 3.07 20.14
C ASP A 58 1.69 2.85 20.28
N ARG A 59 2.35 3.73 21.03
CA ARG A 59 3.81 3.78 21.08
C ARG A 59 4.38 2.45 21.55
N ARG A 60 5.13 1.78 20.67
CA ARG A 60 5.70 0.44 20.91
C ARG A 60 4.65 -0.63 21.24
N GLN A 61 3.36 -0.36 20.99
CA GLN A 61 2.24 -1.25 21.27
C GLN A 61 2.09 -1.66 22.75
N LEU A 62 2.67 -0.87 23.67
CA LEU A 62 2.69 -1.17 25.10
C LEU A 62 1.28 -1.14 25.72
N VAL A 63 0.42 -0.24 25.24
CA VAL A 63 -0.96 -0.13 25.73
C VAL A 63 -1.77 -1.31 25.20
N SER A 64 -1.62 -1.62 23.91
CA SER A 64 -2.27 -2.79 23.30
C SER A 64 -1.89 -4.10 24.00
N GLU A 65 -0.60 -4.29 24.31
CA GLU A 65 -0.11 -5.45 25.06
C GLU A 65 -0.66 -5.47 26.49
N GLY A 66 -0.56 -4.35 27.22
CA GLY A 66 -1.03 -4.23 28.60
C GLY A 66 -2.54 -4.44 28.78
N GLU A 67 -3.32 -4.17 27.73
CA GLU A 67 -4.77 -4.40 27.70
C GLU A 67 -5.16 -5.77 27.08
N GLY A 68 -4.18 -6.65 26.83
CA GLY A 68 -4.41 -8.01 26.36
C GLY A 68 -4.82 -8.13 24.88
N LYS A 69 -4.54 -7.11 24.06
CA LYS A 69 -4.78 -7.13 22.61
C LYS A 69 -3.57 -7.61 21.81
N GLY A 70 -2.44 -7.83 22.48
CA GLY A 70 -1.21 -8.32 21.88
C GLY A 70 -0.48 -7.25 21.06
N VAL A 71 0.49 -7.73 20.28
CA VAL A 71 1.43 -6.91 19.51
C VAL A 71 1.49 -7.44 18.07
N CYS A 72 1.42 -6.55 17.09
CA CYS A 72 1.56 -6.88 15.68
C CYS A 72 3.00 -6.74 15.22
N PHE A 73 3.51 -7.77 14.56
CA PHE A 73 4.80 -7.79 13.90
C PHE A 73 4.63 -7.93 12.39
N ALA A 74 5.59 -7.39 11.64
CA ALA A 74 5.80 -7.69 10.23
C ALA A 74 7.29 -7.98 10.02
N CYS A 75 7.62 -8.72 8.96
CA CYS A 75 9.02 -8.89 8.58
C CYS A 75 9.58 -7.54 8.13
N ASP A 76 10.70 -7.12 8.72
CA ASP A 76 11.49 -6.00 8.23
C ASP A 76 12.51 -6.54 7.20
N PRO A 77 12.34 -6.23 5.90
CA PRO A 77 13.23 -6.77 4.86
C PRO A 77 14.67 -6.28 4.99
N SER A 78 14.90 -5.15 5.67
CA SER A 78 16.24 -4.58 5.87
C SER A 78 17.00 -5.26 7.00
N LEU A 79 16.28 -5.79 7.99
CA LEU A 79 16.85 -6.47 9.16
C LEU A 79 16.72 -7.99 9.11
N ASP A 80 15.94 -8.50 8.15
CA ASP A 80 15.54 -9.92 8.03
C ASP A 80 15.00 -10.50 9.35
N LYS A 81 14.21 -9.67 10.07
CA LYS A 81 13.70 -9.98 11.41
C LYS A 81 12.29 -9.44 11.59
N PRO A 82 11.47 -10.07 12.47
CA PRO A 82 10.21 -9.49 12.90
C PRO A 82 10.45 -8.15 13.59
N ALA A 83 9.74 -7.11 13.14
CA ALA A 83 9.72 -5.80 13.76
C ALA A 83 8.27 -5.38 14.08
N LEU A 84 8.11 -4.49 15.05
CA LEU A 84 6.80 -3.93 15.38
C LEU A 84 6.21 -3.26 14.14
N ALA A 85 4.98 -3.65 13.79
CA ALA A 85 4.30 -3.19 12.60
C ALA A 85 3.12 -2.28 12.94
N ASP A 86 3.03 -1.18 12.19
CA ASP A 86 1.83 -0.35 12.12
C ASP A 86 0.72 -1.07 11.34
N TYR A 87 -0.51 -0.59 11.46
CA TYR A 87 -1.61 -1.09 10.65
C TYR A 87 -1.49 -0.54 9.22
N ARG A 88 -1.52 -1.41 8.22
CA ARG A 88 -1.33 -1.03 6.81
C ARG A 88 -2.40 -1.66 5.94
N ILE A 89 -3.05 -0.83 5.13
CA ILE A 89 -3.86 -1.28 4.00
C ILE A 89 -3.05 -1.03 2.74
N THR A 90 -2.94 -2.06 1.91
CA THR A 90 -2.32 -1.97 0.59
C THR A 90 -3.40 -2.10 -0.47
N VAL A 91 -3.52 -1.07 -1.31
CA VAL A 91 -4.40 -1.08 -2.47
C VAL A 91 -3.56 -1.20 -3.72
N LYS A 92 -3.78 -2.25 -4.51
CA LYS A 92 -3.12 -2.50 -5.78
C LYS A 92 -4.11 -2.25 -6.90
N PHE A 93 -3.74 -1.36 -7.80
CA PHE A 93 -4.51 -1.08 -8.99
C PHE A 93 -4.34 -2.20 -10.02
N PRO A 94 -5.37 -2.48 -10.83
CA PRO A 94 -5.28 -3.50 -11.86
C PRO A 94 -4.30 -3.06 -12.96
N ARG A 95 -3.31 -3.90 -13.24
CA ARG A 95 -2.34 -3.67 -14.33
C ARG A 95 -3.05 -3.60 -15.68
N GLY A 96 -2.77 -2.56 -16.45
CA GLY A 96 -3.44 -2.20 -17.71
C GLY A 96 -4.89 -1.76 -17.53
N GLY A 97 -5.37 -1.62 -16.29
CA GLY A 97 -6.76 -1.30 -15.94
C GLY A 97 -6.92 0.07 -15.30
N VAL A 98 -5.97 0.98 -15.50
CA VAL A 98 -6.01 2.35 -15.00
C VAL A 98 -5.52 3.34 -16.05
N SER A 99 -6.03 4.57 -15.96
CA SER A 99 -5.48 5.74 -16.65
C SER A 99 -5.02 6.77 -15.63
N CYS A 100 -3.90 7.44 -15.92
CA CYS A 100 -3.29 8.41 -15.00
C CYS A 100 -3.14 9.77 -15.67
N ASP A 101 -3.64 10.81 -15.03
CA ASP A 101 -3.28 12.20 -15.34
C ASP A 101 -2.27 12.73 -14.33
N TYR A 102 -1.36 13.57 -14.81
CA TYR A 102 -0.32 14.23 -14.03
C TYR A 102 -0.45 15.73 -14.29
N LEU A 103 -0.96 16.46 -13.31
CA LEU A 103 -1.38 17.84 -13.44
C LEU A 103 -0.69 18.73 -12.39
N PRO A 104 -0.58 20.05 -12.63
CA PRO A 104 -0.27 21.00 -11.57
C PRO A 104 -1.30 20.93 -10.44
N VAL A 105 -0.88 21.20 -9.20
CA VAL A 105 -1.79 21.20 -8.05
C VAL A 105 -2.79 22.36 -8.15
N PRO A 106 -4.12 22.10 -8.19
CA PRO A 106 -5.11 23.17 -8.27
C PRO A 106 -5.09 24.07 -7.03
N GLU A 107 -5.35 25.38 -7.18
CA GLU A 107 -5.35 26.35 -6.06
C GLU A 107 -6.27 25.93 -4.89
N ALA A 108 -7.46 25.38 -5.20
CA ALA A 108 -8.39 24.86 -4.21
C ALA A 108 -7.80 23.71 -3.37
N VAL A 109 -6.90 22.92 -3.96
CA VAL A 109 -6.14 21.87 -3.26
C VAL A 109 -4.98 22.50 -2.49
N GLN A 110 -4.25 23.44 -3.10
CA GLN A 110 -3.12 24.13 -2.46
C GLN A 110 -3.50 24.79 -1.14
N ALA A 111 -4.69 25.41 -1.09
CA ALA A 111 -5.22 26.07 0.12
C ALA A 111 -5.35 25.12 1.33
N LYS A 112 -5.37 23.79 1.12
CA LYS A 112 -5.43 22.79 2.20
C LYS A 112 -4.08 22.48 2.83
N PHE A 113 -2.98 22.96 2.24
CA PHE A 113 -1.59 22.75 2.68
C PHE A 113 -0.90 24.09 2.95
N PRO A 114 -1.28 24.80 4.03
CA PRO A 114 -0.83 26.18 4.28
C PRO A 114 0.67 26.33 4.48
N THR A 115 1.37 25.23 4.77
CA THR A 115 2.82 25.20 5.01
C THR A 115 3.65 24.99 3.74
N VAL A 116 3.03 24.56 2.64
CA VAL A 116 3.73 24.31 1.37
C VAL A 116 3.86 25.62 0.60
N GLN A 117 5.09 26.05 0.35
CA GLN A 117 5.38 27.32 -0.34
C GLN A 117 5.76 27.15 -1.82
N ASN A 118 6.38 26.02 -2.18
CA ASN A 118 6.82 25.74 -3.55
C ASN A 118 6.04 24.57 -4.16
N TRP A 119 5.06 24.90 -5.00
CA TRP A 119 4.19 23.91 -5.65
C TRP A 119 4.78 23.28 -6.93
N GLN A 120 5.92 23.76 -7.44
CA GLN A 120 6.56 23.18 -8.63
C GLN A 120 7.10 21.77 -8.37
N GLY A 121 7.43 21.46 -7.11
CA GLY A 121 7.87 20.13 -6.68
C GLY A 121 6.73 19.15 -6.41
N PHE A 122 5.47 19.51 -6.70
CA PHE A 122 4.32 18.66 -6.41
C PHE A 122 3.49 18.36 -7.65
N THR A 123 2.92 17.17 -7.68
CA THR A 123 2.04 16.70 -8.77
C THR A 123 0.66 16.38 -8.21
N TYR A 124 -0.36 16.91 -8.86
CA TYR A 124 -1.73 16.44 -8.69
C TYR A 124 -1.97 15.28 -9.63
N ARG A 125 -2.10 14.10 -9.05
CA ARG A 125 -2.24 12.86 -9.79
C ARG A 125 -3.64 12.31 -9.66
N LEU A 126 -4.28 12.08 -10.79
CA LEU A 126 -5.58 11.46 -10.88
C LEU A 126 -5.43 10.07 -11.49
N VAL A 127 -5.75 9.05 -10.69
CA VAL A 127 -5.83 7.66 -11.14
C VAL A 127 -7.29 7.32 -11.35
N ARG A 128 -7.69 7.04 -12.59
CA ARG A 128 -9.03 6.55 -12.91
C ARG A 128 -8.96 5.07 -13.17
N LEU A 129 -9.76 4.30 -12.45
CA LEU A 129 -9.96 2.90 -12.75
C LEU A 129 -10.64 2.77 -14.12
N GLN A 130 -10.29 1.73 -14.87
CA GLN A 130 -11.01 1.30 -16.07
C GLN A 130 -11.60 -0.10 -15.86
N SER A 131 -11.10 -0.81 -14.84
CA SER A 131 -11.61 -2.08 -14.34
C SER A 131 -12.30 -1.86 -12.98
N PRO A 132 -13.39 -2.58 -12.69
CA PRO A 132 -14.09 -2.45 -11.41
C PRO A 132 -13.35 -3.13 -10.25
N TRP A 133 -12.25 -3.84 -10.50
CA TRP A 133 -11.57 -4.67 -9.50
C TRP A 133 -10.23 -4.06 -9.09
N ILE A 134 -10.09 -3.75 -7.81
CA ILE A 134 -8.82 -3.46 -7.13
C ILE A 134 -8.50 -4.60 -6.17
N VAL A 135 -7.21 -4.83 -5.89
CA VAL A 135 -6.80 -5.78 -4.86
C VAL A 135 -6.49 -5.02 -3.59
N ILE A 136 -7.12 -5.41 -2.48
CA ILE A 136 -6.94 -4.80 -1.17
C ILE A 136 -6.33 -5.84 -0.23
N GLN A 137 -5.23 -5.49 0.43
CA GLN A 137 -4.56 -6.32 1.43
C GLN A 137 -4.53 -5.58 2.77
N GLY A 138 -4.62 -6.31 3.89
CA GLY A 138 -4.64 -5.74 5.25
C GLY A 138 -5.99 -5.17 5.69
N TYR A 139 -7.01 -5.21 4.83
CA TYR A 139 -8.39 -4.89 5.23
C TYR A 139 -8.90 -5.91 6.26
N GLN A 140 -9.71 -5.46 7.22
CA GLN A 140 -10.20 -6.25 8.37
C GLN A 140 -9.12 -6.85 9.30
N GLN A 141 -7.84 -6.55 9.09
CA GLN A 141 -6.82 -6.90 10.09
C GLN A 141 -7.14 -6.20 11.41
N GLU A 142 -6.97 -6.91 12.53
CA GLU A 142 -7.26 -6.35 13.84
C GLU A 142 -6.41 -5.10 14.10
N TYR A 143 -7.07 -4.00 14.44
CA TYR A 143 -6.44 -2.74 14.80
C TYR A 143 -7.01 -2.26 16.12
N TYR A 144 -6.14 -2.10 17.10
CA TYR A 144 -6.51 -1.60 18.40
C TYR A 144 -5.70 -0.37 18.74
N ASN A 145 -6.39 0.66 19.23
CA ASN A 145 -5.75 1.86 19.75
C ASN A 145 -6.71 2.57 20.72
N SER A 146 -6.60 2.27 22.02
CA SER A 146 -7.42 2.91 23.05
C SER A 146 -7.16 4.40 23.19
N THR A 147 -5.99 4.89 22.76
CA THR A 147 -5.64 6.32 22.78
C THR A 147 -6.31 7.12 21.66
N ASP A 148 -6.83 6.45 20.63
CA ASP A 148 -7.52 7.08 19.50
C ASP A 148 -8.75 6.29 19.03
N PRO A 149 -9.82 6.24 19.85
CA PRO A 149 -10.98 5.39 19.58
C PRO A 149 -11.72 5.77 18.30
N LYS A 150 -11.68 7.04 17.88
CA LYS A 150 -12.29 7.48 16.60
C LYS A 150 -11.58 6.85 15.40
N LEU A 151 -10.25 6.85 15.42
CA LEU A 151 -9.46 6.23 14.35
C LEU A 151 -9.62 4.70 14.36
N ALA A 152 -9.68 4.08 15.53
CA ALA A 152 -9.96 2.65 15.64
C ALA A 152 -11.33 2.27 15.09
N GLN A 153 -12.36 3.08 15.37
CA GLN A 153 -13.70 2.90 14.80
C GLN A 153 -13.75 3.11 13.28
N TRP A 154 -12.99 4.06 12.74
CA TRP A 154 -12.89 4.28 11.30
C TRP A 154 -12.26 3.09 10.58
N VAL A 155 -11.19 2.53 11.14
CA VAL A 155 -10.49 1.36 10.57
C VAL A 155 -11.31 0.07 10.69
N GLN A 156 -11.95 -0.19 11.83
CA GLN A 156 -12.57 -1.49 12.12
C GLN A 156 -14.09 -1.57 11.92
N HIS A 157 -14.79 -0.46 12.11
CA HIS A 157 -16.26 -0.46 12.25
C HIS A 157 -16.94 0.41 11.17
N ASP A 158 -16.20 0.76 10.12
CA ASP A 158 -16.66 1.58 9.00
C ASP A 158 -17.34 2.89 9.46
N LYS A 159 -16.88 3.45 10.59
CA LYS A 159 -17.32 4.77 11.03
C LYS A 159 -16.67 5.84 10.17
N GLU A 160 -17.34 6.98 10.05
CA GLU A 160 -16.85 8.09 9.23
C GLU A 160 -15.90 9.01 10.03
N ILE A 161 -14.86 9.50 9.36
CA ILE A 161 -14.07 10.65 9.80
C ILE A 161 -14.26 11.74 8.75
N ASN A 162 -14.68 12.94 9.18
CA ASN A 162 -15.01 14.05 8.29
C ASN A 162 -16.03 13.68 7.19
N GLY A 163 -17.01 12.83 7.53
CA GLY A 163 -18.06 12.38 6.61
C GLY A 163 -17.62 11.36 5.57
N VAL A 164 -16.47 10.70 5.76
CA VAL A 164 -15.94 9.69 4.83
C VAL A 164 -15.53 8.45 5.61
N SER A 165 -16.06 7.28 5.24
CA SER A 165 -15.66 5.99 5.79
C SER A 165 -14.43 5.42 5.07
N LEU A 166 -13.81 4.38 5.63
CA LEU A 166 -12.74 3.67 4.94
C LEU A 166 -13.28 2.99 3.67
N LEU A 167 -14.48 2.40 3.72
CA LEU A 167 -15.10 1.78 2.55
C LEU A 167 -15.39 2.82 1.46
N ASP A 168 -15.86 4.02 1.80
CA ASP A 168 -16.06 5.08 0.81
C ASP A 168 -14.77 5.38 0.05
N VAL A 169 -13.65 5.49 0.76
CA VAL A 169 -12.33 5.74 0.15
C VAL A 169 -11.94 4.61 -0.80
N LEU A 170 -12.16 3.36 -0.41
CA LEU A 170 -11.77 2.18 -1.18
C LEU A 170 -12.71 1.91 -2.38
N HIS A 171 -13.97 2.33 -2.31
CA HIS A 171 -14.95 2.20 -3.40
C HIS A 171 -14.85 3.29 -4.47
N GLN A 172 -13.93 4.24 -4.33
CA GLN A 172 -13.74 5.27 -5.35
C GLN A 172 -13.31 4.66 -6.69
N HIS A 173 -13.87 5.19 -7.77
CA HIS A 173 -13.42 4.90 -9.13
C HIS A 173 -12.28 5.83 -9.58
N ASN A 174 -12.18 7.00 -8.94
CA ASN A 174 -11.20 8.03 -9.22
C ASN A 174 -10.45 8.34 -7.92
N PHE A 175 -9.13 8.16 -7.91
CA PHE A 175 -8.27 8.45 -6.78
C PHE A 175 -7.44 9.69 -7.07
N TYR A 176 -7.44 10.63 -6.11
CA TYR A 176 -6.79 11.92 -6.26
C TYR A 176 -5.65 12.04 -5.25
N PHE A 177 -4.45 12.20 -5.77
CA PHE A 177 -3.24 12.29 -4.96
C PHE A 177 -2.53 13.64 -5.14
N VAL A 178 -1.93 14.15 -4.08
CA VAL A 178 -0.90 15.20 -4.14
C VAL A 178 0.43 14.53 -3.81
N VAL A 179 1.29 14.36 -4.81
CA VAL A 179 2.57 13.65 -4.67
C VAL A 179 3.68 14.68 -4.53
N ASP A 180 4.57 14.46 -3.56
CA ASP A 180 5.79 15.26 -3.32
C ASP A 180 6.88 14.92 -4.35
N MET A 181 6.58 15.23 -5.61
CA MET A 181 7.41 15.01 -6.80
C MET A 181 6.91 15.88 -7.95
N ASP A 182 7.82 16.41 -8.78
CA ASP A 182 7.44 17.16 -9.97
C ASP A 182 6.76 16.28 -11.03
N ILE A 183 6.04 16.91 -11.95
CA ILE A 183 5.20 16.21 -12.95
C ILE A 183 6.03 15.30 -13.86
N GLY A 184 7.23 15.73 -14.26
CA GLY A 184 8.10 14.96 -15.15
C GLY A 184 8.57 13.68 -14.49
N SER A 185 9.14 13.81 -13.29
CA SER A 185 9.61 12.69 -12.48
C SER A 185 8.48 11.75 -12.06
N CYS A 186 7.34 12.30 -11.64
CA CYS A 186 6.17 11.49 -11.23
C CYS A 186 5.64 10.68 -12.41
N ARG A 187 5.59 11.30 -13.59
CA ARG A 187 5.22 10.61 -14.81
C ARG A 187 6.22 9.53 -15.14
N GLU A 188 7.52 9.75 -15.06
CA GLU A 188 8.53 8.74 -15.41
C GLU A 188 8.50 7.51 -14.49
N VAL A 189 8.48 7.74 -13.18
CA VAL A 189 8.71 6.69 -12.18
C VAL A 189 7.44 5.89 -11.83
N MET A 190 6.27 6.50 -11.99
CA MET A 190 5.00 5.90 -11.54
C MET A 190 4.07 5.56 -12.70
N ARG A 191 4.56 4.87 -13.73
CA ARG A 191 3.73 4.33 -14.82
C ARG A 191 3.40 2.88 -14.57
N ASP A 192 2.15 2.50 -14.83
CA ASP A 192 1.76 1.10 -14.83
C ASP A 192 2.45 0.35 -15.99
N GLU A 193 2.63 1.03 -17.12
CA GLU A 193 3.35 0.53 -18.30
C GLU A 193 4.85 0.30 -18.03
N GLY A 194 5.39 0.96 -17.00
CA GLY A 194 6.80 0.82 -16.59
C GLY A 194 7.07 -0.37 -15.67
N LEU A 195 6.02 -1.11 -15.25
CA LEU A 195 6.20 -2.27 -14.38
C LEU A 195 6.91 -3.42 -15.13
N PRO A 196 7.84 -4.14 -14.47
CA PRO A 196 8.40 -5.38 -15.00
C PRO A 196 7.30 -6.38 -15.39
N PRO A 197 7.60 -7.41 -16.20
CA PRO A 197 6.65 -8.49 -16.49
C PRO A 197 6.05 -9.10 -15.21
N ARG A 198 4.87 -9.73 -15.34
CA ARG A 198 4.27 -10.47 -14.22
C ARG A 198 5.27 -11.51 -13.71
N PHE A 199 5.23 -11.74 -12.40
CA PHE A 199 6.09 -12.73 -11.80
C PHE A 199 5.72 -14.10 -12.33
N THR A 200 6.70 -14.82 -12.84
CA THR A 200 6.56 -16.21 -13.26
C THR A 200 7.51 -17.04 -12.44
N TYR A 201 7.00 -18.11 -11.81
CA TYR A 201 7.86 -19.13 -11.24
C TYR A 201 8.71 -19.74 -12.35
N GLY A 202 10.03 -19.73 -12.17
CA GLY A 202 11.01 -20.14 -13.18
C GLY A 202 11.10 -21.65 -13.42
N TYR A 203 10.14 -22.46 -12.97
CA TYR A 203 10.18 -23.91 -13.12
C TYR A 203 9.59 -24.34 -14.48
N PRO A 204 10.40 -24.83 -15.44
CA PRO A 204 9.87 -25.64 -16.51
C PRO A 204 9.63 -27.04 -15.95
N LYS A 205 8.35 -27.45 -15.90
CA LYS A 205 7.88 -28.79 -15.49
C LYS A 205 7.90 -29.01 -13.96
N GLN A 206 6.76 -29.48 -13.44
CA GLN A 206 6.64 -29.91 -12.06
C GLN A 206 7.40 -31.23 -11.88
N PRO A 207 8.20 -31.39 -10.81
CA PRO A 207 8.85 -32.65 -10.52
C PRO A 207 7.80 -33.74 -10.33
N THR A 208 8.07 -34.91 -10.89
CA THR A 208 7.17 -36.07 -10.85
C THR A 208 7.53 -37.06 -9.74
N ASN A 209 8.67 -36.86 -9.07
CA ASN A 209 9.14 -37.67 -7.96
C ASN A 209 9.98 -36.85 -6.96
N ALA A 210 10.35 -37.48 -5.84
CA ALA A 210 11.05 -36.84 -4.73
C ALA A 210 12.50 -36.46 -5.07
N GLU A 211 13.19 -37.26 -5.89
CA GLU A 211 14.57 -37.01 -6.31
C GLU A 211 14.65 -35.78 -7.22
N GLU A 212 13.72 -35.65 -8.18
CA GLU A 212 13.56 -34.45 -9.02
C GLU A 212 13.24 -33.19 -8.20
N MET A 213 12.54 -33.34 -7.06
CA MET A 213 12.25 -32.22 -6.16
C MET A 213 13.48 -31.82 -5.35
N GLU A 214 14.25 -32.79 -4.84
CA GLU A 214 15.50 -32.55 -4.10
C GLU A 214 16.53 -31.86 -5.01
N ASP A 215 16.71 -32.35 -6.24
CA ASP A 215 17.58 -31.73 -7.24
C ASP A 215 17.14 -30.30 -7.56
N LEU A 216 15.84 -30.05 -7.73
CA LEU A 216 15.31 -28.71 -7.99
C LEU A 216 15.51 -27.74 -6.81
N VAL A 217 15.43 -28.22 -5.57
CA VAL A 217 15.69 -27.43 -4.36
C VAL A 217 17.17 -27.10 -4.25
N ASP A 218 18.05 -28.06 -4.54
CA ASP A 218 19.50 -27.88 -4.51
C ASP A 218 20.00 -26.97 -5.64
N GLU A 219 19.40 -27.05 -6.83
CA GLU A 219 19.70 -26.18 -7.97
C GLU A 219 19.14 -24.76 -7.83
N ASN A 220 17.99 -24.59 -7.15
CA ASN A 220 17.32 -23.29 -7.00
C ASN A 220 17.47 -22.70 -5.60
N GLN A 221 18.70 -22.34 -5.23
CA GLN A 221 18.98 -21.55 -4.01
C GLN A 221 18.65 -20.04 -4.16
N GLY A 222 17.87 -19.67 -5.17
CA GLY A 222 17.48 -18.29 -5.44
C GLY A 222 16.35 -17.80 -4.51
N GLY A 223 16.30 -16.49 -4.26
CA GLY A 223 15.34 -15.84 -3.36
C GLY A 223 13.87 -15.83 -3.82
N ALA A 224 13.48 -16.72 -4.74
CA ALA A 224 12.12 -16.88 -5.24
C ALA A 224 11.13 -17.37 -4.16
N PHE A 225 11.64 -17.85 -3.03
CA PHE A 225 10.86 -18.28 -1.86
C PHE A 225 11.10 -17.35 -0.68
N ALA A 226 10.37 -16.23 -0.61
CA ALA A 226 10.22 -15.55 0.67
C ALA A 226 9.30 -16.41 1.56
N PRO A 227 9.69 -16.76 2.80
CA PRO A 227 8.80 -17.45 3.72
C PRO A 227 7.55 -16.59 3.98
N CYS A 228 6.37 -17.13 3.63
CA CYS A 228 5.09 -16.49 3.88
C CYS A 228 4.68 -16.67 5.35
N TYR A 229 4.91 -15.64 6.17
CA TYR A 229 4.33 -15.53 7.51
C TYR A 229 3.03 -14.71 7.45
N ALA A 230 2.01 -15.22 6.78
CA ALA A 230 0.68 -14.59 6.80
C ALA A 230 -0.40 -15.66 6.93
N GLY A 231 -1.17 -15.59 8.01
CA GLY A 231 -2.38 -16.38 8.18
C GLY A 231 -3.40 -15.99 7.12
N VAL A 232 -3.65 -16.89 6.18
CA VAL A 232 -4.70 -16.75 5.17
C VAL A 232 -6.01 -17.25 5.75
N TYR A 233 -7.02 -16.38 5.79
CA TYR A 233 -8.42 -16.82 5.73
C TYR A 233 -9.02 -16.29 4.40
N PRO A 234 -9.73 -17.16 3.63
CA PRO A 234 -10.11 -16.93 2.23
C PRO A 234 -11.29 -15.94 2.16
N PHE A 235 -11.53 -15.22 1.05
CA PHE A 235 -12.21 -15.74 -0.15
C PHE A 235 -11.77 -14.99 -1.43
N HIS A 236 -10.91 -15.60 -2.26
CA HIS A 236 -11.26 -16.33 -3.48
C HIS A 236 -9.97 -17.03 -3.94
N ILE A 237 -10.07 -18.35 -4.13
CA ILE A 237 -8.94 -19.26 -4.37
C ILE A 237 -8.39 -19.04 -5.78
N GLU A 238 -7.21 -18.42 -5.90
CA GLU A 238 -6.22 -18.90 -6.86
C GLU A 238 -5.46 -20.03 -6.16
N HIS A 239 -5.54 -21.24 -6.74
CA HIS A 239 -4.71 -22.36 -6.35
C HIS A 239 -3.24 -21.97 -6.59
N ARG A 240 -2.53 -21.59 -5.53
CA ARG A 240 -1.08 -21.71 -5.49
C ARG A 240 -0.73 -22.90 -4.61
N PHE A 241 -0.38 -24.00 -5.28
CA PHE A 241 0.48 -25.01 -4.68
C PHE A 241 1.84 -24.37 -4.41
N CYS A 242 2.32 -24.58 -3.19
CA CYS A 242 3.61 -24.28 -2.57
C CYS A 242 4.56 -23.33 -3.33
#